data_AF-A0A3Q7IA82-F1
#
_entry.id   AF-A0A3Q7IA82-F1
#
_cell.length_a   1.000
_cell.length_b   1.000
_cell.length_c   1.000
_cell.angle_alpha   90.00
_cell.angle_beta   90.00
_cell.angle_gamma   90.00
#
_symmetry.space_group_name_H-M   'P 1'
#
loop_
_entity.id
_entity.type
_entity.pdbx_description
1 polymer ?
#
loop_
_entity_poly.entity_id
_entity_poly.type
_entity_poly.pdbx_seq_one_letter_code
_entity_poly.pdbx_strand_id
1 'polypeptide(L)'
;MAFSWRFIGLSILVFLLNVSSIAHSAPTNADKSCSNEINMMLVKLWVNGGEEDSIVGLSAAFGSVLPTDTKRASRLPAVYTQPLNGCSASSTKLSGSIALARRGECEFITKATVAQAGGAGGVVLINNEGGTLDIACPNNSTISNVTIPVVSISKEGADIIDKYINSGKKVELLLYSPDRPIVDYSVSFIWLMAVGTIICAALWKKFTQSKER
;
A
#
# COMPACT_ATOMS: atom_id res chain seq x y z
N MET A 1 26.88 2.84 -46.96
CA MET A 1 26.19 3.91 -46.21
C MET A 1 26.68 3.86 -44.78
N ALA A 2 27.48 4.84 -44.36
CA ALA A 2 28.11 4.86 -43.05
C ALA A 2 27.10 5.30 -41.99
N PHE A 3 26.71 4.38 -41.11
CA PHE A 3 25.82 4.66 -39.98
C PHE A 3 26.62 5.39 -38.90
N SER A 4 26.51 6.72 -38.89
CA SER A 4 27.28 7.58 -38.00
C SER A 4 26.87 7.36 -36.53
N TRP A 5 27.76 6.74 -35.76
CA TRP A 5 27.62 6.47 -34.31
C TRP A 5 27.42 7.75 -33.47
N ARG A 6 27.57 8.94 -34.08
CA ARG A 6 27.42 10.23 -33.40
C ARG A 6 25.98 10.56 -33.00
N PHE A 7 24.97 9.96 -33.66
CA PHE A 7 23.57 10.23 -33.34
C PHE A 7 23.05 9.50 -32.09
N ILE A 8 23.65 8.35 -31.73
CA ILE A 8 23.24 7.58 -30.55
C ILE A 8 23.77 8.25 -29.26
N GLY A 9 24.99 8.81 -29.30
CA GLY A 9 25.56 9.53 -28.15
C GLY A 9 24.83 10.82 -27.80
N LEU A 10 24.27 11.52 -28.80
CA LEU A 10 23.53 12.77 -28.58
C LEU A 10 22.15 12.52 -27.95
N SER A 11 21.51 11.39 -28.27
CA SER A 11 20.19 11.04 -27.73
C SER A 11 20.25 10.60 -26.25
N ILE A 12 21.35 9.93 -25.83
CA ILE A 12 21.59 9.55 -24.43
C ILE A 12 21.89 10.78 -23.55
N LEU A 13 22.56 11.79 -24.09
CA LEU A 13 22.84 13.03 -23.35
C LEU A 13 21.57 13.89 -23.12
N VAL A 14 20.62 13.87 -24.07
CA VAL A 14 19.33 14.58 -23.93
C VAL A 14 18.41 13.86 -22.93
N PHE A 15 18.50 12.54 -22.79
CA PHE A 15 17.76 11.79 -21.78
C PHE A 15 18.28 12.04 -20.35
N LEU A 16 19.59 12.28 -20.18
CA LEU A 16 20.18 12.56 -18.86
C LEU A 16 19.93 14.00 -18.36
N LEU A 17 19.73 14.97 -19.27
CA LEU A 17 19.52 16.38 -18.87
C LEU A 17 18.06 16.70 -18.49
N ASN A 18 17.08 15.87 -18.86
CA ASN A 18 15.66 16.09 -18.53
C ASN A 18 15.21 15.53 -17.17
N VAL A 19 16.09 14.87 -16.41
CA VAL A 19 15.75 14.30 -15.08
C VAL A 19 15.97 15.30 -13.93
N SER A 20 16.42 16.53 -14.24
CA SER A 20 16.96 17.45 -13.23
C SER A 20 16.00 18.57 -12.77
N SER A 21 14.68 18.43 -12.85
CA SER A 21 13.76 19.44 -12.26
C SER A 21 12.33 18.93 -12.07
N ILE A 22 12.12 18.08 -11.06
CA ILE A 22 10.86 18.09 -10.29
C ILE A 22 11.25 18.05 -8.81
N ALA A 23 11.83 19.15 -8.32
CA ALA A 23 11.86 19.41 -6.89
C ALA A 23 10.50 19.99 -6.52
N HIS A 24 9.55 19.13 -6.13
CA HIS A 24 8.34 19.59 -5.47
C HIS A 24 8.75 20.23 -4.14
N SER A 25 8.49 21.52 -4.02
CA SER A 25 8.64 22.28 -2.78
C SER A 25 7.79 21.62 -1.69
N ALA A 26 8.47 21.02 -0.71
CA ALA A 26 7.84 20.51 0.51
C ALA A 26 7.20 21.68 1.27
N PRO A 27 5.90 21.61 1.60
CA PRO A 27 5.30 22.61 2.46
C PRO A 27 5.91 22.50 3.85
N THR A 28 6.32 23.66 4.35
CA THR A 28 6.91 23.89 5.67
C THR A 28 5.91 23.57 6.79
N ASN A 29 6.40 22.86 7.81
CA ASN A 29 5.75 22.53 9.08
C ASN A 29 4.69 21.42 9.05
N ALA A 30 5.10 20.20 8.67
CA ALA A 30 4.35 19.00 9.02
C ALA A 30 4.66 18.60 10.48
N ASP A 31 3.65 18.68 11.36
CA ASP A 31 3.69 18.00 12.64
C ASP A 31 4.09 16.54 12.43
N LYS A 32 5.05 16.03 13.23
CA LYS A 32 5.63 14.68 13.09
C LYS A 32 4.61 13.54 13.03
N SER A 33 3.37 13.77 13.47
CA SER A 33 2.28 12.80 13.44
C SER A 33 1.66 12.58 12.05
N CYS A 34 2.05 13.36 11.04
CA CYS A 34 1.51 13.33 9.68
C CYS A 34 2.61 13.34 8.61
N SER A 35 3.51 12.35 8.69
CA SER A 35 4.66 12.24 7.78
C SER A 35 4.80 10.86 7.14
N ASN A 36 3.81 9.99 7.31
CA ASN A 36 3.87 8.64 6.76
C ASN A 36 3.56 8.68 5.26
N GLU A 37 4.29 7.89 4.49
CA GLU A 37 4.00 7.64 3.09
C GLU A 37 2.82 6.67 2.96
N ILE A 38 1.88 6.99 2.07
CA ILE A 38 0.73 6.13 1.74
C ILE A 38 1.24 5.01 0.85
N ASN A 39 1.28 3.80 1.41
CA ASN A 39 1.80 2.62 0.75
C ASN A 39 0.72 1.55 0.60
N MET A 40 0.84 0.76 -0.46
CA MET A 40 0.06 -0.48 -0.59
C MET A 40 0.43 -1.45 0.52
N MET A 41 -0.59 -1.91 1.23
CA MET A 41 -0.45 -2.85 2.32
C MET A 41 -1.36 -4.06 2.11
N LEU A 42 -1.09 -5.10 2.88
CA LEU A 42 -1.86 -6.33 2.87
C LEU A 42 -2.44 -6.58 4.26
N VAL A 43 -3.71 -6.98 4.26
CA VAL A 43 -4.44 -7.42 5.43
C VAL A 43 -4.56 -8.93 5.34
N LYS A 44 -3.77 -9.65 6.15
CA LYS A 44 -3.93 -11.10 6.29
C LYS A 44 -5.08 -11.39 7.22
N LEU A 45 -5.89 -12.38 6.84
CA LEU A 45 -7.11 -12.77 7.52
C LEU A 45 -6.99 -14.23 8.00
N TRP A 46 -7.41 -14.48 9.24
CA TRP A 46 -7.65 -15.83 9.73
C TRP A 46 -9.08 -15.98 10.21
N VAL A 47 -9.72 -17.07 9.80
CA VAL A 47 -11.09 -17.42 10.18
C VAL A 47 -11.07 -18.73 10.94
N ASN A 48 -11.44 -18.71 12.23
CA ASN A 48 -11.36 -19.85 13.13
C ASN A 48 -9.98 -20.54 13.14
N GLY A 49 -8.91 -19.77 12.89
CA GLY A 49 -7.53 -20.27 12.86
C GLY A 49 -7.00 -20.65 11.47
N GLY A 50 -7.87 -20.84 10.46
CA GLY A 50 -7.44 -21.06 9.07
C GLY A 50 -7.05 -19.76 8.40
N GLU A 51 -5.93 -19.74 7.67
CA GLU A 51 -5.48 -18.58 6.87
C GLU A 51 -6.31 -18.48 5.59
N GLU A 52 -6.79 -17.28 5.29
CA GLU A 52 -7.59 -16.97 4.11
C GLU A 52 -6.81 -16.00 3.19
N ASP A 53 -7.38 -15.73 2.00
CA ASP A 53 -6.80 -14.80 1.06
C ASP A 53 -6.60 -13.40 1.66
N SER A 54 -5.46 -12.80 1.33
CA SER A 54 -5.10 -11.46 1.83
C SER A 54 -5.85 -10.38 1.07
N ILE A 55 -6.33 -9.37 1.80
CA ILE A 55 -7.02 -8.21 1.23
C ILE A 55 -6.01 -7.09 1.00
N VAL A 56 -6.09 -6.44 -0.15
CA VAL A 56 -5.25 -5.28 -0.48
C VAL A 56 -5.87 -4.01 0.11
N GLY A 57 -5.02 -3.18 0.70
CA GLY A 57 -5.40 -1.89 1.25
C GLY A 57 -4.32 -0.83 1.08
N LEU A 58 -4.55 0.33 1.68
CA LEU A 58 -3.58 1.42 1.74
C LEU A 58 -3.36 1.86 3.19
N SER A 59 -2.12 2.25 3.53
CA SER A 59 -1.84 2.90 4.81
C SER A 59 -2.29 4.37 4.78
N ALA A 60 -2.61 4.93 5.95
CA ALA A 60 -2.86 6.36 6.09
C ALA A 60 -1.56 7.17 6.23
N ALA A 61 -1.63 8.47 5.92
CA ALA A 61 -0.53 9.42 6.10
C ALA A 61 -0.21 9.74 7.59
N PHE A 62 -1.04 9.24 8.52
CA PHE A 62 -0.90 9.38 9.97
C PHE A 62 -1.05 8.04 10.68
N GLY A 63 -0.72 7.99 11.97
CA GLY A 63 -0.69 6.75 12.75
C GLY A 63 0.72 6.17 12.86
N SER A 64 0.85 4.97 13.41
CA SER A 64 2.12 4.24 13.36
C SER A 64 2.37 3.61 12.00
N VAL A 65 3.64 3.57 11.60
CA VAL A 65 4.10 2.84 10.41
C VAL A 65 3.85 1.34 10.57
N LEU A 66 3.33 0.70 9.52
CA LEU A 66 3.13 -0.73 9.49
C LEU A 66 4.47 -1.47 9.39
N PRO A 67 4.61 -2.64 10.03
CA PRO A 67 5.79 -3.47 9.83
C PRO A 67 5.82 -4.05 8.41
N THR A 68 7.03 -4.18 7.87
CA THR A 68 7.25 -4.80 6.55
C THR A 68 7.13 -6.32 6.59
N ASP A 69 7.49 -6.93 7.72
CA ASP A 69 7.47 -8.38 7.91
C ASP A 69 6.31 -8.80 8.81
N THR A 70 5.58 -9.81 8.36
CA THR A 70 4.55 -10.52 9.12
C THR A 70 5.00 -10.99 10.51
N LYS A 71 6.29 -11.30 10.72
CA LYS A 71 6.83 -11.73 12.03
C LYS A 71 6.79 -10.65 13.10
N ARG A 72 6.81 -9.38 12.69
CA ARG A 72 6.75 -8.21 13.59
C ARG A 72 5.34 -7.65 13.70
N ALA A 73 4.44 -8.10 12.84
CA ALA A 73 3.05 -7.67 12.83
C ALA A 73 2.25 -8.42 13.88
N SER A 74 1.40 -7.68 14.59
CA SER A 74 0.52 -8.26 15.60
C SER A 74 -0.75 -8.82 14.95
N ARG A 75 -1.04 -10.10 15.21
CA ARG A 75 -2.32 -10.72 14.87
C ARG A 75 -3.33 -10.41 15.97
N LEU A 76 -4.38 -9.68 15.63
CA LEU A 76 -5.40 -9.20 16.57
C LEU A 76 -6.82 -9.55 16.06
N PRO A 77 -7.80 -9.78 16.95
CA PRO A 77 -9.19 -9.99 16.54
C PRO A 77 -9.76 -8.76 15.83
N ALA A 78 -10.57 -8.97 14.80
CA ALA A 78 -11.31 -7.90 14.13
C ALA A 78 -12.65 -7.66 14.83
N VAL A 79 -12.95 -6.40 15.13
CA VAL A 79 -14.18 -6.02 15.82
C VAL A 79 -14.78 -4.78 15.19
N TYR A 80 -16.06 -4.84 14.83
CA TYR A 80 -16.78 -3.65 14.37
C TYR A 80 -16.98 -2.65 15.50
N THR A 81 -16.73 -1.38 15.21
CA THR A 81 -17.14 -0.30 16.11
C THR A 81 -18.66 -0.24 16.18
N GLN A 82 -19.19 0.11 17.35
CA GLN A 82 -20.62 0.38 17.52
C GLN A 82 -20.79 1.76 18.15
N PRO A 83 -21.22 2.78 17.38
CA PRO A 83 -21.73 2.74 16.01
C PRO A 83 -20.66 2.40 14.94
N LEU A 84 -21.11 1.87 13.79
CA LEU A 84 -20.23 1.44 12.69
C LEU A 84 -19.44 2.59 12.04
N ASN A 85 -19.91 3.83 12.21
CA ASN A 85 -19.20 5.03 11.78
C ASN A 85 -17.92 5.27 12.62
N GLY A 86 -17.77 4.71 13.82
CA GLY A 86 -16.62 4.97 14.70
C GLY A 86 -16.44 6.45 15.12
N CYS A 87 -17.48 7.27 15.03
CA CYS A 87 -17.37 8.72 15.33
C CYS A 87 -17.47 9.04 16.84
N SER A 88 -18.01 8.12 17.63
CA SER A 88 -18.15 8.22 19.08
C SER A 88 -17.65 6.94 19.75
N ALA A 89 -17.45 6.99 21.06
CA ALA A 89 -16.97 5.85 21.84
C ALA A 89 -17.77 4.58 21.52
N SER A 90 -17.04 3.53 21.13
CA SER A 90 -17.67 2.25 20.75
C SER A 90 -18.25 1.57 21.99
N SER A 91 -19.51 1.12 21.92
CA SER A 91 -20.10 0.27 22.96
C SER A 91 -19.46 -1.13 22.99
N THR A 92 -18.86 -1.56 21.88
CA THR A 92 -18.13 -2.82 21.79
C THR A 92 -16.68 -2.64 22.26
N LYS A 93 -16.16 -3.63 23.00
CA LYS A 93 -14.78 -3.63 23.51
C LYS A 93 -13.77 -3.67 22.37
N LEU A 94 -12.99 -2.60 22.23
CA LEU A 94 -11.92 -2.50 21.23
C LEU A 94 -10.53 -2.86 21.77
N SER A 95 -10.37 -2.96 23.09
CA SER A 95 -9.09 -3.23 23.73
C SER A 95 -8.40 -4.49 23.19
N GLY A 96 -7.21 -4.32 22.59
CA GLY A 96 -6.43 -5.41 22.01
C GLY A 96 -7.01 -5.99 20.72
N SER A 97 -7.86 -5.24 20.01
CA SER A 97 -8.47 -5.64 18.75
C SER A 97 -8.18 -4.64 17.63
N ILE A 98 -8.42 -5.03 16.38
CA ILE A 98 -8.43 -4.14 15.23
C ILE A 98 -9.86 -3.65 15.03
N ALA A 99 -10.04 -2.34 15.16
CA ALA A 99 -11.33 -1.68 15.03
C ALA A 99 -11.69 -1.52 13.54
N LEU A 100 -12.84 -2.05 13.14
CA LEU A 100 -13.40 -1.88 11.80
C LEU A 100 -14.44 -0.76 11.85
N ALA A 101 -14.22 0.31 11.08
CA ALA A 101 -15.13 1.45 11.01
C ALA A 101 -15.41 1.84 9.55
N ARG A 102 -16.64 2.23 9.24
CA ARG A 102 -17.06 2.63 7.89
C ARG A 102 -16.83 4.12 7.66
N ARG A 103 -16.47 4.47 6.41
CA ARG A 103 -16.35 5.85 5.93
C ARG A 103 -17.69 6.60 6.06
N GLY A 104 -17.62 7.87 6.43
CA GLY A 104 -18.77 8.79 6.51
C GLY A 104 -18.90 9.50 7.86
N GLU A 105 -19.74 10.54 7.91
CA GLU A 105 -20.20 11.31 9.10
C GLU A 105 -19.15 12.13 9.88
N CYS A 106 -17.92 11.65 10.01
CA CYS A 106 -16.83 12.33 10.69
C CYS A 106 -15.49 12.06 10.00
N GLU A 107 -14.48 12.86 10.37
CA GLU A 107 -13.12 12.75 9.82
C GLU A 107 -12.42 11.43 10.19
N PHE A 108 -11.53 10.96 9.32
CA PHE A 108 -10.76 9.73 9.53
C PHE A 108 -9.89 9.77 10.79
N ILE A 109 -9.29 10.93 11.08
CA ILE A 109 -8.48 11.14 12.29
C ILE A 109 -9.33 11.00 13.57
N THR A 110 -10.59 11.46 13.53
CA THR A 110 -11.51 11.33 14.65
C THR A 110 -11.82 9.86 14.93
N LYS A 111 -12.12 9.09 13.88
CA LYS A 111 -12.36 7.64 13.99
C LYS A 111 -11.16 6.91 14.60
N ALA A 112 -9.95 7.26 14.13
CA ALA A 112 -8.72 6.68 14.65
C ALA A 112 -8.48 7.03 16.13
N THR A 113 -8.73 8.28 16.50
CA THR A 113 -8.58 8.76 17.89
C THR A 113 -9.57 8.07 18.83
N VAL A 114 -10.82 7.93 18.40
CA VAL A 114 -11.88 7.23 19.15
C VAL A 114 -11.55 5.75 19.34
N ALA A 115 -11.11 5.07 18.27
CA ALA A 115 -10.70 3.67 18.35
C ALA A 115 -9.47 3.48 19.27
N GLN A 116 -8.49 4.38 19.19
CA GLN A 116 -7.33 4.40 20.07
C GLN A 116 -7.73 4.59 21.53
N ALA A 117 -8.63 5.54 21.82
CA ALA A 117 -9.17 5.74 23.17
C ALA A 117 -9.90 4.50 23.70
N GLY A 118 -10.51 3.70 22.81
CA GLY A 118 -11.08 2.40 23.12
C GLY A 118 -10.06 1.26 23.33
N GLY A 119 -8.77 1.53 23.15
CA GLY A 119 -7.66 0.58 23.31
C GLY A 119 -7.43 -0.33 22.09
N ALA A 120 -7.92 0.06 20.91
CA ALA A 120 -7.64 -0.69 19.68
C ALA A 120 -6.13 -0.75 19.40
N GLY A 121 -5.66 -1.88 18.85
CA GLY A 121 -4.29 -2.04 18.37
C GLY A 121 -4.08 -1.62 16.91
N GLY A 122 -5.15 -1.18 16.24
CA GLY A 122 -5.15 -0.71 14.86
C GLY A 122 -6.56 -0.39 14.39
N VAL A 123 -6.69 0.36 13.29
CA VAL A 123 -7.96 0.75 12.69
C VAL A 123 -7.97 0.45 11.21
N VAL A 124 -9.02 -0.25 10.77
CA VAL A 124 -9.32 -0.48 9.36
C VAL A 124 -10.54 0.35 9.00
N LEU A 125 -10.32 1.29 8.09
CA LEU A 125 -11.35 2.17 7.55
C LEU A 125 -11.90 1.57 6.26
N ILE A 126 -13.18 1.23 6.31
CA ILE A 126 -13.88 0.59 5.20
C ILE A 126 -14.43 1.66 4.28
N ASN A 127 -13.95 1.67 3.04
CA ASN A 127 -14.52 2.51 2.01
C ASN A 127 -15.95 2.03 1.65
N ASN A 128 -16.85 2.97 1.44
CA ASN A 128 -18.22 2.69 0.98
C ASN A 128 -18.33 2.64 -0.55
N GLU A 129 -17.36 3.22 -1.25
CA GLU A 129 -17.20 3.21 -2.70
C GLU A 129 -16.25 2.07 -3.13
N GLY A 130 -16.25 1.75 -4.42
CA GLY A 130 -15.32 0.77 -4.98
C GLY A 130 -13.88 1.27 -4.92
N GLY A 131 -12.94 0.35 -4.69
CA GLY A 131 -11.50 0.66 -4.64
C GLY A 131 -10.99 1.14 -3.29
N THR A 132 -9.66 1.23 -3.20
CA THR A 132 -8.94 1.69 -1.99
C THR A 132 -8.98 3.20 -1.87
N LEU A 133 -8.91 3.70 -0.64
CA LEU A 133 -9.02 5.12 -0.33
C LEU A 133 -7.71 5.67 0.22
N ASP A 134 -7.20 6.72 -0.41
CA ASP A 134 -6.07 7.48 0.11
C ASP A 134 -6.51 8.31 1.31
N ILE A 135 -5.91 8.03 2.47
CA ILE A 135 -6.18 8.78 3.69
C ILE A 135 -5.05 9.79 3.89
N ALA A 136 -5.29 11.00 3.40
CA ALA A 136 -4.41 12.15 3.62
C ALA A 136 -4.59 12.74 5.02
N CYS A 137 -3.61 13.55 5.43
CA CYS A 137 -3.70 14.29 6.67
C CYS A 137 -4.67 15.47 6.57
N PRO A 138 -5.39 15.78 7.66
CA PRO A 138 -6.25 16.96 7.71
C PRO A 138 -5.41 18.24 7.61
N ASN A 139 -5.95 19.26 6.92
CA ASN A 139 -5.27 20.55 6.70
C ASN A 139 -5.13 21.40 7.98
N ASN A 140 -5.89 21.08 9.03
CA ASN A 140 -5.88 21.82 10.30
C ASN A 140 -5.00 21.09 11.32
N SER A 141 -3.88 21.72 11.64
CA SER A 141 -2.68 21.25 12.33
C SER A 141 -2.85 21.06 13.85
N THR A 142 -3.87 20.32 14.26
CA THR A 142 -3.89 19.69 15.59
C THR A 142 -4.13 18.20 15.42
N ILE A 143 -3.14 17.52 14.84
CA ILE A 143 -3.19 16.08 14.69
C ILE A 143 -3.12 15.50 16.10
N SER A 144 -4.24 14.96 16.58
CA SER A 144 -4.23 14.09 17.76
C SER A 144 -3.20 12.99 17.52
N ASN A 145 -2.29 12.78 18.48
CA ASN A 145 -1.23 11.77 18.41
C ASN A 145 -1.83 10.35 18.27
N VAL A 146 -2.21 9.97 17.05
CA VAL A 146 -2.61 8.61 16.72
C VAL A 146 -1.34 7.79 16.62
N THR A 147 -1.18 6.87 17.56
CA THR A 147 -0.04 5.96 17.71
C THR A 147 -0.33 4.56 17.19
N ILE A 148 -1.59 4.28 16.82
CA ILE A 148 -2.02 3.00 16.25
C ILE A 148 -1.97 3.05 14.73
N PRO A 149 -1.78 1.91 14.03
CA PRO A 149 -1.78 1.88 12.59
C PRO A 149 -3.18 2.12 12.05
N VAL A 150 -3.27 2.94 11.02
CA VAL A 150 -4.53 3.28 10.34
C VAL A 150 -4.41 2.89 8.87
N VAL A 151 -5.37 2.10 8.40
CA VAL A 151 -5.37 1.54 7.05
C VAL A 151 -6.75 1.67 6.43
N SER A 152 -6.83 1.74 5.11
CA SER A 152 -8.07 1.66 4.36
C SER A 152 -8.14 0.36 3.57
N ILE A 153 -9.35 -0.19 3.46
CA ILE A 153 -9.66 -1.29 2.55
C ILE A 153 -10.84 -0.91 1.67
N SER A 154 -10.91 -1.54 0.50
CA SER A 154 -12.05 -1.39 -0.39
C SER A 154 -13.30 -2.06 0.19
N LYS A 155 -14.46 -1.71 -0.36
CA LYS A 155 -15.73 -2.33 0.01
C LYS A 155 -15.70 -3.85 -0.21
N GLU A 156 -15.13 -4.30 -1.31
CA GLU A 156 -15.07 -5.73 -1.67
C GLU A 156 -14.24 -6.52 -0.66
N GLY A 157 -13.14 -5.92 -0.18
CA GLY A 157 -12.35 -6.50 0.91
C GLY A 157 -13.13 -6.60 2.22
N ALA A 158 -13.90 -5.55 2.54
CA ALA A 158 -14.74 -5.54 3.74
C ALA A 158 -15.88 -6.57 3.66
N ASP A 159 -16.48 -6.79 2.48
CA ASP A 159 -17.56 -7.78 2.27
C ASP A 159 -17.09 -9.21 2.60
N ILE A 160 -15.81 -9.53 2.36
CA ILE A 160 -15.19 -10.82 2.74
C ILE A 160 -15.16 -10.96 4.26
N ILE A 161 -14.72 -9.92 4.98
CA ILE A 161 -14.66 -9.89 6.44
C ILE A 161 -16.08 -9.96 7.03
N ASP A 162 -17.01 -9.18 6.48
CA ASP A 162 -18.42 -9.13 6.86
C ASP A 162 -19.08 -10.49 6.77
N LYS A 163 -18.85 -11.24 5.70
CA LYS A 163 -19.38 -12.59 5.53
C LYS A 163 -18.99 -13.50 6.70
N TYR A 164 -17.75 -13.43 7.16
CA TYR A 164 -17.27 -14.29 8.23
C TYR A 164 -17.72 -13.83 9.62
N ILE A 165 -17.69 -12.52 9.88
CA ILE A 165 -18.15 -11.96 11.16
C ILE A 165 -19.67 -12.17 11.35
N ASN A 166 -20.47 -11.92 10.31
CA ASN A 166 -21.93 -12.13 10.36
C ASN A 166 -22.31 -13.61 10.49
N SER A 167 -21.43 -14.51 10.06
CA SER A 167 -21.58 -15.97 10.28
C SER A 167 -21.17 -16.41 11.70
N GLY A 168 -20.83 -15.47 12.59
CA GLY A 168 -20.41 -15.77 13.97
C GLY A 168 -19.03 -16.41 14.08
N LYS A 169 -18.21 -16.37 13.04
CA LYS A 169 -16.85 -16.94 13.06
C LYS A 169 -15.87 -15.97 13.73
N LYS A 170 -14.85 -16.52 14.39
CA LYS A 170 -13.76 -15.71 14.96
C LYS A 170 -12.85 -15.23 13.83
N VAL A 171 -12.78 -13.92 13.65
CA VAL A 171 -11.95 -13.28 12.62
C VAL A 171 -10.77 -12.56 13.28
N GLU A 172 -9.57 -12.85 12.80
CA GLU A 172 -8.33 -12.20 13.23
C GLU A 172 -7.60 -11.60 12.03
N LEU A 173 -7.01 -10.43 12.20
CA LEU A 173 -6.33 -9.69 11.16
C LEU A 173 -4.88 -9.41 11.56
N LEU A 174 -4.03 -9.31 10.55
CA LEU A 174 -2.65 -8.87 10.66
C LEU A 174 -2.36 -7.88 9.54
N LEU A 175 -1.93 -6.69 9.91
CA LEU A 175 -1.65 -5.58 9.00
C LEU A 175 -0.14 -5.51 8.76
N TYR A 176 0.29 -5.55 7.50
CA TYR A 176 1.70 -5.39 7.14
C TYR A 176 1.86 -4.74 5.75
N SER A 177 2.99 -4.08 5.53
CA SER A 177 3.29 -3.35 4.29
C SER A 177 4.58 -3.86 3.67
N PRO A 178 4.53 -4.86 2.76
CA PRO A 178 5.75 -5.42 2.18
C PRO A 178 6.46 -4.39 1.28
N ASP A 179 7.80 -4.35 1.37
CA ASP A 179 8.61 -3.48 0.53
C ASP A 179 8.48 -3.91 -0.93
N ARG A 180 8.09 -2.97 -1.79
CA ARG A 180 8.09 -3.20 -3.24
C ARG A 180 9.53 -3.03 -3.75
N PRO A 181 10.13 -4.04 -4.40
CA PRO A 181 11.45 -3.87 -5.00
C PRO A 181 11.38 -2.80 -6.10
N ILE A 182 12.37 -1.90 -6.14
CA ILE A 182 12.46 -0.80 -7.12
C ILE A 182 12.54 -1.35 -8.55
N VAL A 183 13.13 -2.54 -8.71
CA VAL A 183 13.30 -3.21 -9.98
C VAL A 183 12.49 -4.49 -9.97
N ASP A 184 11.44 -4.52 -10.79
CA ASP A 184 10.73 -5.76 -11.08
C ASP A 184 11.64 -6.65 -11.94
N TYR A 185 12.09 -7.76 -11.35
CA TYR A 185 12.93 -8.74 -12.04
C TYR A 185 12.26 -9.29 -13.30
N SER A 186 10.93 -9.37 -13.33
CA SER A 186 10.17 -9.82 -14.50
C SER A 186 10.33 -8.84 -15.65
N VAL A 187 10.25 -7.53 -15.38
CA VAL A 187 10.45 -6.47 -16.37
C VAL A 187 11.91 -6.46 -16.86
N SER A 188 12.85 -6.64 -15.94
CA SER A 188 14.28 -6.73 -16.27
C SER A 188 14.56 -7.92 -17.19
N PHE A 189 13.95 -9.07 -16.91
CA PHE A 189 14.07 -10.27 -17.73
C PHE A 189 13.44 -10.09 -19.10
N ILE A 190 12.24 -9.50 -19.16
CA ILE A 190 11.56 -9.20 -20.43
C ILE A 190 12.41 -8.23 -21.27
N TRP A 191 13.00 -7.22 -20.66
CA TRP A 191 13.88 -6.28 -21.34
C TRP A 191 15.13 -6.96 -21.90
N LEU A 192 15.80 -7.81 -21.12
CA LEU A 192 16.97 -8.59 -21.57
C LEU A 192 16.63 -9.56 -22.70
N MET A 193 15.48 -10.23 -22.63
CA MET A 193 14.99 -11.11 -23.70
C MET A 193 14.74 -10.31 -24.99
N ALA A 194 14.07 -9.16 -24.89
CA ALA A 194 13.82 -8.29 -26.04
C ALA A 194 15.13 -7.79 -26.68
N VAL A 195 16.05 -7.23 -25.89
CA VAL A 195 17.36 -6.79 -26.37
C VAL A 195 18.15 -7.96 -26.99
N GLY A 196 18.11 -9.14 -26.36
CA GLY A 196 18.75 -10.35 -26.85
C GLY A 196 18.22 -10.79 -28.22
N THR A 197 16.90 -10.80 -28.42
CA THR A 197 16.30 -11.15 -29.72
C THR A 197 16.67 -10.14 -30.81
N ILE A 198 16.72 -8.84 -30.50
CA ILE A 198 17.13 -7.79 -31.43
C ILE A 198 18.60 -7.98 -31.85
N ILE A 199 19.49 -8.28 -30.90
CA ILE A 199 20.92 -8.54 -31.18
C ILE A 199 21.08 -9.79 -32.05
N CYS A 200 20.38 -10.88 -31.73
CA CYS A 200 20.42 -12.11 -32.51
C CYS A 200 19.94 -11.88 -33.95
N ALA A 201 18.85 -11.12 -34.13
CA ALA A 201 18.35 -10.73 -35.45
C ALA A 201 19.35 -9.84 -36.21
N ALA A 202 19.95 -8.84 -35.53
CA ALA A 202 20.92 -7.94 -36.15
C ALA A 202 22.22 -8.66 -36.59
N LEU A 203 22.62 -9.71 -35.86
CA LEU A 203 23.82 -10.50 -36.15
C LEU A 203 23.54 -11.76 -36.97
N TRP A 204 22.29 -12.00 -37.38
CA TRP A 204 21.87 -13.22 -38.10
C TRP A 204 22.74 -13.52 -39.32
N LYS A 205 23.09 -12.51 -40.11
CA LYS A 205 23.95 -12.65 -41.31
C LYS A 205 25.37 -13.09 -40.97
N LYS A 206 25.93 -12.68 -39.82
CA LYS A 206 27.27 -13.10 -39.38
C LYS A 206 27.29 -14.55 -38.91
N PHE A 207 26.22 -15.01 -38.28
CA PHE A 207 26.11 -16.40 -37.82
C PHE A 207 25.81 -17.40 -38.94
N THR A 208 25.14 -16.95 -40.02
CA THR A 208 24.68 -17.84 -41.10
C THR A 208 25.61 -17.89 -42.32
N GLN A 209 26.69 -17.09 -42.36
CA GLN A 209 27.70 -17.27 -43.40
C GLN A 209 28.45 -18.58 -43.18
N SER A 210 28.10 -19.62 -43.93
CA SER A 210 28.95 -20.79 -44.11
C SER A 210 30.25 -20.33 -44.74
N LYS A 211 31.38 -20.70 -44.12
CA LYS A 211 32.71 -20.51 -44.70
C LYS A 211 32.74 -21.29 -46.02
N GLU A 212 32.53 -20.60 -47.15
CA GLU A 212 32.84 -21.14 -48.47
C GLU A 212 34.32 -21.54 -48.42
N ARG A 213 34.55 -22.86 -48.51
CA ARG A 213 35.87 -23.47 -48.66
C ARG A 213 36.08 -23.68 -50.16
#